data_AF-A0A7J4ZLY7-F1
#
_entry.id   AF-A0A7J4ZLY7-F1
#
_cell.length_a   1.000
_cell.length_b   1.000
_cell.length_c   1.000
_cell.angle_alpha   90.00
_cell.angle_beta   90.00
_cell.angle_gamma   90.00
#
_symmetry.space_group_name_H-M   'P 1'
#
loop_
_entity.id
_entity.type
_entity.pdbx_description
1 polymer ?
#
loop_
_entity_poly.entity_id
_entity_poly.type
_entity_poly.pdbx_seq_one_letter_code
_entity_poly.pdbx_strand_id
1 'polypeptide(L)'
;MAAVSPSPERGKELFNSTALGTNGKSCASCHPGGSGLEKAAASAPKKLEKVVNQCIVKALKGKALPAGSPDLASLVSYLKTLSPAKTK
;
A
#
# COMPACT_ATOMS: atom_id res chain seq x y z
N MET A 1 14.45 16.34 4.88
CA MET A 1 13.40 15.35 4.55
C MET A 1 13.89 14.52 3.39
N ALA A 2 14.07 13.20 3.56
CA ALA A 2 14.57 12.35 2.49
C ALA A 2 13.57 12.34 1.34
N ALA A 3 14.02 12.71 0.14
CA ALA A 3 13.31 12.39 -1.09
C ALA A 3 13.36 10.86 -1.24
N VAL A 4 12.45 10.17 -0.56
CA VAL A 4 12.36 8.72 -0.60
C VAL A 4 11.96 8.36 -2.02
N SER A 5 12.88 7.79 -2.78
CA SER A 5 12.57 7.26 -4.10
C SER A 5 11.54 6.14 -3.97
N PRO A 6 10.59 6.02 -4.91
CA PRO A 6 9.58 4.99 -4.83
C PRO A 6 10.21 3.60 -4.97
N SER A 7 10.12 2.78 -3.91
CA SER A 7 10.71 1.44 -3.86
C SER A 7 9.77 0.42 -3.22
N PRO A 8 9.79 -0.85 -3.64
CA PRO A 8 8.96 -1.90 -3.03
C PRO A 8 9.33 -2.14 -1.55
N GLU A 9 10.59 -1.93 -1.18
CA GLU A 9 11.05 -2.03 0.21
C GLU A 9 10.37 -0.96 1.08
N ARG A 10 10.37 0.29 0.61
CA ARG A 10 9.63 1.38 1.25
C ARG A 10 8.14 1.07 1.35
N GLY A 11 7.57 0.50 0.28
CA GLY A 11 6.17 0.09 0.27
C GLY A 11 5.87 -0.97 1.34
N LYS A 12 6.76 -1.93 1.54
CA LYS A 12 6.67 -2.93 2.60
C LYS A 12 6.74 -2.30 3.98
N GLU A 13 7.66 -1.36 4.22
CA GLU A 13 7.75 -0.64 5.49
C GLU A 13 6.45 0.12 5.79
N LEU A 14 5.96 0.89 4.83
CA LEU A 14 4.70 1.63 4.95
C LEU A 14 3.49 0.72 5.18
N PHE A 15 3.46 -0.44 4.52
CA PHE A 15 2.41 -1.43 4.68
C PHE A 15 2.37 -2.03 6.10
N ASN A 16 3.52 -2.20 6.74
CA ASN A 16 3.62 -2.68 8.12
C ASN A 16 3.52 -1.54 9.15
N SER A 17 3.71 -0.29 8.72
CA SER A 17 3.71 0.88 9.59
C SER A 17 2.30 1.31 9.97
N THR A 18 2.13 1.66 11.24
CA THR A 18 0.89 2.25 11.77
C THR A 18 0.81 3.75 11.50
N ALA A 19 1.88 4.37 10.98
CA ALA A 19 1.97 5.81 10.74
C ALA A 19 1.01 6.35 9.66
N LEU A 20 0.49 5.47 8.79
CA LEU A 20 -0.52 5.84 7.79
C LEU A 20 -1.91 6.04 8.42
N GLY A 21 -2.14 5.48 9.60
CA GLY A 21 -3.41 5.53 10.32
C GLY A 21 -3.35 6.37 11.58
N THR A 22 -4.52 6.63 12.15
CA THR A 22 -4.65 7.27 13.47
C THR A 22 -5.15 6.31 14.55
N ASN A 23 -5.51 5.07 14.17
CA ASN A 23 -6.05 4.04 15.08
C ASN A 23 -5.00 3.01 15.51
N GLY A 24 -3.71 3.27 15.29
CA GLY A 24 -2.63 2.33 15.64
C GLY A 24 -2.62 1.03 14.85
N LYS A 25 -3.38 0.94 13.75
CA LYS A 25 -3.41 -0.23 12.84
C LYS A 25 -2.59 0.06 11.59
N SER A 26 -1.97 -0.97 11.03
CA SER A 26 -1.30 -0.93 9.72
C SER A 26 -2.06 -1.78 8.71
N CYS A 27 -1.67 -1.72 7.44
CA CYS A 27 -2.25 -2.56 6.40
C CYS A 27 -2.07 -4.05 6.74
N ALA A 28 -0.87 -4.40 7.24
CA ALA A 28 -0.53 -5.75 7.68
C ALA A 28 -1.39 -6.26 8.84
N SER A 29 -1.97 -5.36 9.65
CA SER A 29 -2.87 -5.77 10.75
C SER A 29 -4.14 -6.47 10.25
N CYS A 30 -4.61 -6.14 9.05
CA CYS A 30 -5.77 -6.78 8.42
C CYS A 30 -5.37 -7.72 7.26
N HIS A 31 -4.26 -7.43 6.60
CA HIS A 31 -3.74 -8.17 5.44
C HIS A 31 -2.35 -8.73 5.76
N PRO A 32 -2.23 -9.74 6.64
CA PRO A 32 -0.94 -10.34 6.97
C PRO A 32 -0.27 -10.86 5.71
N GLY A 33 0.96 -10.42 5.44
CA GLY A 33 1.69 -10.81 4.22
C GLY A 33 1.02 -10.42 2.90
N GLY A 34 0.03 -9.53 2.90
CA GLY A 34 -0.72 -9.16 1.70
C GLY A 34 -1.91 -10.09 1.37
N SER A 35 -2.26 -11.03 2.25
CA SER A 35 -3.38 -11.95 2.01
C SER A 35 -4.70 -11.22 1.77
N GLY A 36 -5.44 -11.67 0.75
CA GLY A 36 -6.72 -11.09 0.34
C GLY A 36 -6.57 -9.84 -0.55
N LEU A 37 -5.34 -9.41 -0.86
CA LEU A 37 -5.06 -8.30 -1.76
C LEU A 37 -4.67 -8.75 -3.16
N GLU A 38 -4.57 -10.05 -3.46
CA GLU A 38 -4.07 -10.54 -4.76
C GLU A 38 -4.81 -9.93 -5.96
N LYS A 39 -6.15 -9.84 -5.89
CA LYS A 39 -6.98 -9.24 -6.95
C LYS A 39 -6.78 -7.73 -7.08
N ALA A 40 -6.61 -7.04 -5.94
CA ALA A 40 -6.35 -5.61 -5.94
C ALA A 40 -4.95 -5.33 -6.51
N ALA A 41 -3.97 -6.14 -6.11
CA ALA A 41 -2.60 -6.08 -6.56
C ALA A 41 -2.46 -6.34 -8.07
N ALA A 42 -3.26 -7.26 -8.63
CA ALA A 42 -3.34 -7.51 -10.08
C ALA A 42 -4.06 -6.39 -10.88
N SER A 43 -4.68 -5.42 -10.20
CA SER A 43 -5.37 -4.32 -10.88
C SER A 43 -4.40 -3.25 -11.40
N ALA A 44 -4.90 -2.39 -12.29
CA ALA A 44 -4.13 -1.24 -12.79
C ALA A 44 -3.65 -0.33 -11.64
N PRO A 45 -2.44 0.25 -11.73
CA PRO A 45 -1.83 1.05 -10.66
C PRO A 45 -2.75 2.19 -10.18
N LYS A 46 -3.35 2.97 -11.10
CA LYS A 46 -4.32 4.02 -10.75
C LYS A 46 -5.52 3.53 -9.93
N LYS A 47 -5.98 2.31 -10.19
CA LYS A 47 -7.08 1.71 -9.43
C LYS A 47 -6.60 1.28 -8.05
N LEU A 48 -5.41 0.69 -7.98
CA LEU A 48 -4.78 0.27 -6.74
C LEU A 48 -4.48 1.46 -5.81
N GLU A 49 -3.96 2.56 -6.35
CA GLU A 49 -3.78 3.84 -5.64
C GLU A 49 -5.06 4.31 -4.95
N LYS A 50 -6.18 4.26 -5.67
CA LYS A 50 -7.49 4.64 -5.13
C LYS A 50 -7.96 3.69 -4.03
N VAL A 51 -7.75 2.38 -4.20
CA VAL A 51 -8.07 1.37 -3.18
C VAL A 51 -7.24 1.58 -1.92
N VAL A 52 -5.92 1.78 -2.06
CA VAL A 52 -5.00 2.06 -0.94
C VAL A 52 -5.46 3.30 -0.17
N ASN A 53 -5.74 4.40 -0.86
CA ASN A 53 -6.24 5.61 -0.21
C ASN A 53 -7.60 5.42 0.46
N GLN A 54 -8.50 4.63 -0.11
CA GLN A 54 -9.77 4.28 0.55
C GLN A 54 -9.53 3.48 1.83
N CYS A 55 -8.62 2.51 1.82
CA CYS A 55 -8.25 1.75 3.02
C CYS A 55 -7.65 2.65 4.10
N ILE A 56 -6.74 3.56 3.73
CA ILE A 56 -6.13 4.51 4.67
C ILE A 56 -7.20 5.38 5.33
N VAL A 57 -8.09 5.99 4.53
CA VAL A 57 -9.11 6.91 5.06
C VAL A 57 -10.22 6.19 5.82
N LYS A 58 -10.76 5.09 5.28
CA LYS A 58 -11.92 4.41 5.88
C LYS A 58 -11.55 3.45 7.01
N ALA A 59 -10.53 2.62 6.79
CA ALA A 59 -10.15 1.59 7.75
C ALA A 59 -9.13 2.10 8.77
N LEU A 60 -8.12 2.86 8.34
CA LEU A 60 -7.08 3.37 9.25
C LEU A 60 -7.41 4.74 9.85
N LYS A 61 -8.47 5.41 9.38
CA LYS A 61 -8.83 6.82 9.67
C LYS A 61 -7.66 7.79 9.49
N GLY A 62 -6.78 7.46 8.56
CA GLY A 62 -5.68 8.31 8.13
C GLY A 62 -6.12 9.32 7.09
N LYS A 63 -5.14 10.02 6.52
CA LYS A 63 -5.34 10.92 5.38
C LYS A 63 -4.91 10.22 4.09
N ALA A 64 -5.65 10.44 3.02
CA ALA A 64 -5.27 9.95 1.70
C ALA A 64 -3.91 10.53 1.29
N LEU A 65 -3.06 9.68 0.72
CA LEU A 65 -1.79 10.10 0.14
C LEU A 65 -2.04 10.83 -1.19
N PRO A 66 -1.26 11.87 -1.51
CA PRO A 66 -1.39 12.58 -2.77
C PRO A 66 -1.11 11.64 -3.95
N ALA A 67 -1.90 11.75 -5.01
CA ALA A 67 -1.70 10.99 -6.24
C ALA A 67 -0.30 11.26 -6.81
N GLY A 68 0.44 10.20 -7.17
CA GLY A 68 1.83 10.32 -7.64
C GLY A 68 2.88 10.58 -6.55
N SER A 69 2.52 10.56 -5.26
CA SER A 69 3.52 10.64 -4.19
C SER A 69 4.43 9.42 -4.18
N PRO A 70 5.72 9.58 -3.84
CA PRO A 70 6.66 8.45 -3.77
C PRO A 70 6.21 7.37 -2.77
N ASP A 71 5.60 7.73 -1.64
CA ASP A 71 5.08 6.75 -0.68
C ASP A 71 3.91 5.93 -1.26
N LEU A 72 3.00 6.57 -2.01
CA LEU A 72 1.88 5.89 -2.66
C LEU A 72 2.38 4.97 -3.78
N ALA A 73 3.31 5.46 -4.60
CA ALA A 73 3.96 4.66 -5.65
C ALA A 73 4.76 3.47 -5.08
N SER A 74 5.40 3.66 -3.92
CA SER A 74 6.08 2.59 -3.18
C SER A 74 5.11 1.50 -2.72
N LEU A 75 3.99 1.91 -2.11
CA LEU A 75 2.93 1.00 -1.66
C LEU A 75 2.36 0.18 -2.83
N VAL A 76 2.03 0.85 -3.95
CA VAL A 76 1.54 0.21 -5.17
C VAL A 76 2.58 -0.77 -5.72
N SER A 77 3.85 -0.38 -5.77
CA SER A 77 4.93 -1.24 -6.27
C SER A 77 5.09 -2.49 -5.40
N TYR A 78 5.09 -2.33 -4.07
CA TYR A 78 5.11 -3.45 -3.14
C TYR A 78 3.90 -4.36 -3.30
N LEU A 79 2.68 -3.81 -3.33
CA LEU A 79 1.48 -4.60 -3.52
C LEU A 79 1.54 -5.40 -4.83
N LYS A 80 2.06 -4.83 -5.92
CA LYS A 80 2.26 -5.56 -7.18
C LYS A 80 3.23 -6.74 -7.05
N THR A 81 4.21 -6.69 -6.15
CA THR A 81 5.07 -7.86 -5.82
C THR A 81 4.32 -8.95 -5.04
N LEU A 82 3.24 -8.59 -4.33
CA LEU A 82 2.37 -9.52 -3.61
C LEU A 82 1.27 -10.10 -4.51
N SER A 83 1.06 -9.53 -5.71
CA SER A 83 0.27 -10.23 -6.71
C SER A 83 0.94 -11.57 -6.97
N PRO A 84 0.18 -12.65 -7.19
CA PRO A 84 0.71 -13.85 -7.81
C PRO A 84 1.08 -13.48 -9.25
N ALA A 85 2.20 -12.77 -9.43
CA ALA A 85 2.83 -12.60 -10.71
C ALA A 85 3.30 -13.99 -11.10
N LYS A 86 2.47 -14.69 -11.90
CA LYS A 86 2.81 -15.89 -12.66
C LYS A 86 4.11 -16.54 -12.20
N THR A 87 4.06 -17.37 -11.16
CA THR A 87 4.97 -18.51 -11.14
C THR A 87 4.72 -19.22 -12.47
N LYS A 88 5.72 -19.12 -13.33
CA LYS A 88 5.80 -19.79 -14.62
C LYS A 88 5.66 -21.30 -14.47
#